data_AF-R8B1V2-F1
#
_entry.id   AF-R8B1V2-F1
#
_cell.length_a   1.000
_cell.length_b   1.000
_cell.length_c   1.000
_cell.angle_alpha   90.00
_cell.angle_beta   90.00
_cell.angle_gamma   90.00
#
_symmetry.space_group_name_H-M   'P 1'
#
loop_
_entity.id
_entity.type
_entity.pdbx_description
1 polymer ?
#
loop_
_entity_poly.entity_id
_entity_poly.type
_entity_poly.pdbx_seq_one_letter_code
_entity_poly.pdbx_strand_id
1 'polypeptide(L)'
;MPVATGQIRDASKRGLFIATDYTDVQLNQTVELEFRFPDRKEKAFRRLKAQVVRKSDQGLGVDLEGLDNDGFTISALLSWLQKHNHIVSYFPPIRQNYFH
;
A
#
# COMPACT_ATOMS: atom_id res chain seq x y z
N MET A 1 1.85 13.54 -15.45
CA MET A 1 2.10 12.84 -14.17
C MET A 1 2.38 11.39 -14.49
N PRO A 2 3.49 10.81 -14.01
CA PRO A 2 3.72 9.38 -14.18
C PRO A 2 2.66 8.60 -13.38
N VAL A 3 2.09 7.59 -14.01
CA VAL A 3 1.09 6.70 -13.39
C VAL A 3 1.70 5.31 -13.35
N ALA A 4 1.78 4.74 -12.14
CA ALA A 4 2.21 3.38 -11.92
C ALA A 4 1.02 2.54 -11.47
N THR A 5 1.00 1.28 -11.89
CA THR A 5 0.06 0.29 -11.36
C THR A 5 0.80 -0.69 -10.47
N GLY A 6 0.10 -1.24 -9.49
CA GLY A 6 0.70 -2.15 -8.53
C GLY A 6 -0.34 -2.95 -7.77
N GLN A 7 0.14 -3.96 -7.06
CA GLN A 7 -0.68 -4.83 -6.21
C GLN A 7 -0.37 -4.56 -4.75
N ILE A 8 -1.40 -4.30 -3.95
CA ILE A 8 -1.23 -4.21 -2.50
C ILE A 8 -0.94 -5.63 -1.98
N ARG A 9 0.29 -5.88 -1.51
CA ARG A 9 0.70 -7.17 -0.93
C ARG A 9 0.50 -7.23 0.57
N ASP A 10 0.63 -6.10 1.25
CA ASP A 10 0.43 -5.97 2.69
C ASP A 10 -0.28 -4.64 2.98
N ALA A 11 -1.14 -4.64 3.99
CA ALA A 11 -1.90 -3.47 4.39
C ALA A 11 -2.18 -3.46 5.89
N SER A 12 -1.97 -2.29 6.48
CA SER A 12 -2.32 -1.97 7.86
C SER A 12 -3.04 -0.63 7.91
N LYS A 13 -3.51 -0.23 9.10
CA LYS A 13 -4.09 1.10 9.31
C LYS A 13 -3.11 2.23 9.03
N ARG A 14 -1.82 1.99 9.22
CA ARG A 14 -0.77 2.99 9.10
C ARG A 14 -0.10 2.96 7.74
N GLY A 15 0.15 1.79 7.17
CA GLY A 15 0.88 1.71 5.91
C GLY A 15 0.46 0.57 5.00
N LEU A 16 0.87 0.68 3.74
CA LEU A 16 0.66 -0.30 2.68
C LEU A 16 2.01 -0.71 2.08
N PHE A 17 2.11 -1.95 1.64
CA PHE A 17 3.17 -2.39 0.75
C PHE A 17 2.60 -2.67 -0.63
N ILE A 18 3.07 -1.93 -1.63
CA ILE A 18 2.60 -1.99 -3.01
C ILE A 18 3.70 -2.61 -3.85
N ALA A 19 3.46 -3.81 -4.37
CA ALA A 19 4.32 -4.37 -5.40
C ALA A 19 4.09 -3.66 -6.73
N THR A 20 5.17 -3.08 -7.23
CA THR A 20 5.22 -2.37 -8.51
C THR A 20 6.66 -2.44 -9.01
N ASP A 21 6.82 -2.45 -10.32
CA ASP A 21 8.10 -2.32 -11.03
C ASP A 21 8.50 -0.86 -11.22
N TYR A 22 7.64 0.09 -10.80
CA TYR A 22 7.90 1.51 -10.93
C TYR A 22 8.90 2.00 -9.87
N THR A 23 10.10 2.37 -10.33
CA THR A 23 11.21 2.77 -9.46
C THR A 23 11.41 4.28 -9.33
N ASP A 24 10.76 5.07 -10.20
CA ASP A 24 10.91 6.53 -10.29
C ASP A 24 10.01 7.27 -9.26
N VAL A 25 10.22 6.90 -7.99
CA VAL A 25 9.71 7.58 -6.80
C VAL A 25 10.86 7.82 -5.82
N GLN A 26 10.77 8.87 -5.02
CA GLN A 26 11.77 9.19 -4.00
C GLN A 26 11.27 8.81 -2.61
N LEU A 27 12.19 8.56 -1.67
CA LEU A 27 11.83 8.47 -0.26
C LEU A 27 11.27 9.82 0.22
N ASN A 28 10.33 9.76 1.15
CA ASN A 28 9.55 10.89 1.68
C ASN A 28 8.68 11.63 0.66
N GLN A 29 8.63 11.17 -0.60
CA GLN A 29 7.72 11.70 -1.59
C GLN A 29 6.28 11.34 -1.24
N THR A 30 5.39 12.34 -1.28
CA THR A 30 3.95 12.10 -1.21
C THR A 30 3.45 11.62 -2.58
N VAL A 31 2.76 10.49 -2.58
CA VAL A 31 2.12 9.89 -3.74
C VAL A 31 0.62 9.79 -3.50
N GLU A 32 -0.16 9.75 -4.57
CA GLU A 32 -1.60 9.49 -4.51
C GLU A 32 -1.87 8.06 -4.99
N LEU A 33 -2.58 7.32 -4.17
CA LEU A 33 -3.02 5.96 -4.43
C LEU A 33 -4.47 6.02 -4.90
N GLU A 34 -4.69 5.68 -6.16
CA GLU A 34 -6.02 5.58 -6.74
C GLU A 34 -6.42 4.11 -6.86
N PHE A 35 -7.59 3.74 -6.31
CA PHE A 35 -8.08 2.38 -6.38
C PHE A 35 -9.60 2.31 -6.51
N ARG A 36 -10.08 1.14 -6.95
CA ARG A 36 -11.49 0.79 -7.01
C ARG A 36 -11.69 -0.61 -6.44
N PHE A 37 -12.85 -0.85 -5.84
CA PHE A 37 -13.23 -2.19 -5.42
C PHE A 37 -13.89 -2.92 -6.60
N PRO A 38 -13.32 -4.04 -7.09
CA PRO A 38 -13.86 -4.79 -8.23
C PRO A 38 -15.34 -5.17 -8.09
N ASP A 39 -15.78 -5.50 -6.87
CA ASP A 39 -17.13 -6.00 -6.62
C ASP A 39 -18.17 -4.90 -6.41
N ARG A 40 -17.73 -3.64 -6.32
CA ARG A 40 -18.64 -2.51 -6.15
C ARG A 40 -18.90 -1.86 -7.49
N LYS A 41 -20.18 -1.67 -7.83
CA LYS A 41 -20.63 -0.84 -8.96
C LYS A 41 -20.37 0.67 -8.76
N GLU A 42 -19.52 1.05 -7.79
CA GLU A 42 -19.10 2.42 -7.58
C GLU A 42 -18.32 2.88 -8.84
N LYS A 43 -18.80 3.91 -9.52
CA LYS A 43 -18.12 4.49 -10.70
C LYS A 43 -16.92 5.36 -10.30
N ALA A 44 -16.84 5.78 -9.05
CA ALA A 44 -15.81 6.70 -8.58
C ALA A 44 -14.60 5.95 -8.05
N PHE A 45 -13.41 6.37 -8.48
CA PHE A 45 -12.17 5.95 -7.85
C PHE A 45 -12.05 6.57 -6.47
N ARG A 46 -11.48 5.79 -5.53
CA ARG A 46 -11.08 6.29 -4.21
C ARG A 46 -9.62 6.67 -4.24
N ARG A 47 -9.28 7.76 -3.55
CA ARG A 47 -7.92 8.29 -3.49
C ARG A 47 -7.45 8.35 -2.05
N LEU A 48 -6.21 7.94 -1.82
CA LEU A 48 -5.49 8.11 -0.56
C LEU A 48 -4.15 8.77 -0.85
N LYS A 49 -3.74 9.73 -0.03
CA LYS A 49 -2.38 10.23 -0.02
C LYS A 49 -1.51 9.29 0.79
N ALA A 50 -0.30 9.03 0.34
CA ALA A 50 0.65 8.22 1.08
C ALA A 50 2.06 8.78 0.95
N GLN A 51 2.90 8.64 1.97
CA GLN A 51 4.30 9.02 1.91
C GLN A 51 5.15 7.78 1.68
N VAL A 52 6.06 7.82 0.71
CA VAL A 52 6.99 6.71 0.47
C VAL A 52 8.02 6.64 1.60
N VAL A 53 7.92 5.62 2.44
CA VAL A 53 8.83 5.42 3.59
C VAL A 53 9.85 4.31 3.34
N ARG A 54 9.61 3.45 2.33
CA ARG A 54 10.54 2.37 1.96
C ARG A 54 10.49 2.11 0.46
N LYS A 55 11.67 1.86 -0.13
CA LYS A 55 11.82 1.33 -1.49
C LYS A 55 12.47 -0.05 -1.45
N SER A 56 12.09 -0.89 -2.40
CA SER A 56 12.71 -2.20 -2.64
C SER A 56 12.57 -2.58 -4.10
N ASP A 57 13.34 -3.57 -4.54
CA ASP A 57 13.26 -4.09 -5.92
C ASP A 57 11.90 -4.76 -6.21
N GLN A 58 11.12 -5.06 -5.16
CA GLN A 58 9.81 -5.70 -5.27
C GLN A 58 8.64 -4.75 -5.01
N GLY A 59 8.90 -3.45 -4.85
CA GLY A 59 7.85 -2.46 -4.62
C GLY A 59 8.16 -1.43 -3.53
N LEU A 60 7.10 -0.78 -3.08
CA LEU A 60 7.12 0.43 -2.26
C LEU A 60 6.38 0.22 -0.94
N GLY A 61 7.02 0.59 0.16
CA GLY A 61 6.34 0.76 1.44
C GLY A 61 5.91 2.21 1.59
N VAL A 62 4.63 2.42 1.83
CA VAL A 62 4.04 3.75 1.97
C VAL A 62 3.31 3.88 3.31
N ASP A 63 3.40 5.07 3.90
CA ASP A 63 2.73 5.46 5.14
C ASP A 63 1.52 6.35 4.81
N LEU A 64 0.41 6.10 5.48
CA LEU A 64 -0.87 6.79 5.33
C LEU A 64 -1.09 7.82 6.46
N GLU A 65 -0.28 7.76 7.51
CA GLU A 65 -0.38 8.63 8.69
C GLU A 65 0.07 10.08 8.38
N GLY A 66 -0.53 11.05 9.07
CA GLY A 66 -0.16 12.48 8.93
C GLY A 66 -0.63 13.13 7.62
N LEU A 67 -1.45 12.44 6.84
CA LEU A 67 -2.03 12.93 5.59
C LEU A 67 -3.55 13.06 5.75
N ASP A 68 -4.17 14.01 5.04
CA ASP A 68 -5.63 14.23 4.99
C ASP A 68 -6.36 13.06 4.29
N ASN A 69 -6.30 11.89 4.90
CA ASN A 69 -6.95 10.67 4.47
C ASN A 69 -8.20 10.44 5.29
N ASP A 70 -9.27 10.06 4.61
CA ASP A 70 -10.50 9.63 5.27
C ASP A 70 -10.29 8.24 5.92
N GLY A 71 -10.36 8.19 7.25
CA GLY A 71 -10.25 6.96 8.02
C GLY A 71 -11.31 5.91 7.66
N PHE A 72 -12.48 6.33 7.17
CA PHE A 72 -13.49 5.41 6.65
C PHE A 72 -13.01 4.72 5.36
N THR A 73 -12.37 5.46 4.46
CA THR A 73 -11.78 4.92 3.23
C THR A 73 -10.65 3.93 3.51
N ILE A 74 -9.77 4.23 4.47
CA ILE A 74 -8.72 3.29 4.91
C ILE A 74 -9.34 2.02 5.49
N SER A 75 -10.33 2.16 6.37
CA SER A 75 -11.03 1.03 6.98
C SER A 75 -11.77 0.17 5.96
N ALA A 76 -12.38 0.79 4.95
CA ALA A 76 -13.04 0.10 3.85
C ALA A 76 -12.03 -0.69 2.99
N LEU A 77 -10.86 -0.10 2.70
CA LEU A 77 -9.79 -0.77 1.98
C LEU A 77 -9.30 -2.00 2.75
N LEU A 78 -8.98 -1.85 4.03
CA LEU A 78 -8.54 -2.96 4.87
C LEU A 78 -9.59 -4.05 4.99
N SER A 79 -10.87 -3.68 5.16
CA SER A 79 -11.96 -4.65 5.26
C SER A 79 -12.15 -5.42 3.96
N TRP A 80 -11.99 -4.75 2.80
CA TRP A 80 -12.06 -5.41 1.51
C TRP A 80 -10.85 -6.33 1.31
N LEU A 81 -9.64 -5.85 1.60
CA LEU A 81 -8.43 -6.64 1.54
C LEU A 81 -8.52 -7.86 2.45
N GLN A 82 -8.97 -7.75 3.71
CA GLN A 82 -9.12 -8.92 4.59
C GLN A 82 -10.09 -9.97 4.04
N LYS A 83 -11.19 -9.55 3.41
CA LYS A 83 -12.16 -10.47 2.80
C LYS A 83 -11.61 -11.18 1.56
N HIS A 84 -10.64 -10.58 0.87
CA HIS A 84 -10.10 -11.07 -0.40
C HIS A 84 -8.64 -11.55 -0.32
N ASN A 85 -7.92 -11.26 0.77
CA ASN A 85 -6.52 -11.62 1.06
C ASN A 85 -6.39 -13.00 1.71
N HIS A 86 -7.31 -13.93 1.44
CA HIS A 86 -7.08 -15.34 1.78
C HIS A 86 -5.91 -15.97 0.98
N ILE A 87 -5.17 -15.17 0.22
CA ILE A 87 -3.95 -15.47 -0.52
C ILE A 87 -3.09 -14.20 -0.33
N VAL A 88 -2.17 -14.06 0.61
CA VAL A 88 -0.84 -14.66 0.67
C VAL A 88 -0.33 -14.48 2.10
N SER A 89 -0.19 -15.57 2.86
CA SER A 89 0.58 -15.57 4.11
C SER A 89 2.07 -15.42 3.77
N TYR A 90 2.65 -14.25 3.96
CA TYR A 90 4.10 -14.10 3.95
C TYR A 90 4.58 -13.58 5.30
N PHE A 91 5.24 -14.46 6.04
CA PHE A 91 6.07 -14.10 7.18
C PHE A 91 7.30 -13.34 6.68
N PRO A 92 7.65 -12.17 7.24
CA PRO A 92 8.96 -11.60 6.94
C PRO A 92 10.05 -12.55 7.44
N PRO A 93 11.20 -12.68 6.74
CA PRO A 93 12.35 -13.35 7.33
C PRO A 93 12.75 -12.56 8.59
N ILE A 94 12.73 -13.25 9.73
CA ILE A 94 13.40 -12.80 10.94
C ILE A 94 14.86 -12.55 10.52
N ARG A 95 15.27 -11.28 10.48
CA ARG A 95 16.70 -10.96 10.47
C ARG A 95 17.24 -11.35 11.84
N GLN A 96 17.65 -12.62 11.97
CA GLN A 96 18.56 -13.03 13.02
C GLN A 96 19.86 -12.26 12.76
N ASN A 97 20.06 -11.21 13.56
CA ASN A 97 21.36 -10.58 13.69
C ASN A 97 22.36 -11.68 14.05
N TYR A 98 23.29 -11.97 13.14
CA TYR A 98 24.51 -12.67 13.47
C TYR A 98 25.32 -11.76 14.38
N PHE A 99 25.34 -12.07 15.68
CA PHE A 99 26.37 -11.62 16.60
C PHE A 99 27.13 -12.84 17.11
N HIS A 100 28.45 -12.73 16.96
CA HIS A 100 29.55 -13.60 17.38
C HIS A 100 29.88 -14.82 16.52
#